data_AF-A0A3D3FAL6-F1
#
_entry.id   AF-A0A3D3FAL6-F1
#
_cell.length_a   1.000
_cell.length_b   1.000
_cell.length_c   1.000
_cell.angle_alpha   90.00
_cell.angle_beta   90.00
_cell.angle_gamma   90.00
#
_symmetry.space_group_name_H-M   'P 1'
#
loop_
_entity.id
_entity.type
_entity.pdbx_description
1 polymer ?
#
loop_
_entity_poly.entity_id
_entity_poly.type
_entity_poly.pdbx_seq_one_letter_code
_entity_poly.pdbx_strand_id
1 'polypeptide(L)'
;MSAQDRRKRIHKRHVLIIAACILLTVAVIGGTYCITTILLQRTKSAHTAHIASSPTNQKSTSNLFTASTGDPTEEGAAFEVRKINLTGYKARFPNLYAREKVGQWKNVGNKTVYLTFDDGPSALTPKLLDVLKKYHVKATFFLTNQPG
;
A
#
# COMPACT_ATOMS: atom_id res chain seq x y z
N MET A 1 -17.87 9.30 -66.09
CA MET A 1 -18.40 9.45 -64.71
C MET A 1 -18.52 10.94 -64.42
N SER A 2 -19.72 11.46 -64.13
CA SER A 2 -19.96 12.91 -64.02
C SER A 2 -19.31 13.51 -62.76
N ALA A 3 -18.85 14.76 -62.85
CA ALA A 3 -18.28 15.50 -61.72
C ALA A 3 -19.26 15.58 -60.52
N GLN A 4 -20.56 15.59 -60.80
CA GLN A 4 -21.62 15.55 -59.79
C GLN A 4 -21.66 14.22 -59.03
N ASP A 5 -21.45 13.09 -59.72
CA ASP A 5 -21.44 11.77 -59.10
C ASP A 5 -20.21 11.57 -58.21
N ARG A 6 -19.05 12.13 -58.60
CA ARG A 6 -17.83 12.11 -57.79
C ARG A 6 -18.03 12.87 -56.47
N ARG A 7 -18.64 14.06 -56.52
CA ARG A 7 -18.94 14.87 -55.32
C ARG A 7 -19.92 14.15 -54.38
N LYS A 8 -20.97 13.53 -54.92
CA LYS A 8 -21.93 12.73 -54.13
C LYS A 8 -21.28 11.52 -53.46
N ARG A 9 -20.37 10.80 -54.15
CA ARG A 9 -19.64 9.67 -53.57
C ARG A 9 -18.69 10.10 -52.45
N ILE A 10 -17.98 11.22 -52.64
CA ILE A 10 -17.07 11.77 -51.62
C ILE A 10 -17.87 12.21 -50.39
N HIS A 11 -18.98 12.93 -50.59
CA HIS A 11 -19.86 13.36 -49.50
C HIS A 11 -20.40 12.17 -48.70
N LYS A 12 -20.91 11.13 -49.37
CA LYS A 12 -21.38 9.89 -48.70
C LYS A 12 -20.28 9.21 -47.87
N ARG A 13 -19.05 9.16 -48.38
CA ARG A 13 -17.90 8.60 -47.65
C ARG A 13 -17.57 9.43 -46.40
N HIS A 14 -17.56 10.77 -46.51
CA HIS A 14 -17.34 11.63 -45.35
C HIS A 14 -18.47 11.49 -44.31
N VAL A 15 -19.73 11.43 -44.74
CA VAL A 15 -20.87 11.22 -43.85
C VAL A 15 -20.74 9.88 -43.10
N LEU A 16 -20.36 8.81 -43.78
CA LEU A 16 -20.11 7.51 -43.15
C LEU A 16 -18.95 7.55 -42.14
N ILE A 17 -17.85 8.24 -42.48
CA ILE A 17 -16.70 8.40 -41.58
C ILE A 17 -17.10 9.19 -40.32
N ILE A 18 -17.83 10.30 -40.49
CA ILE A 18 -18.29 11.12 -39.37
C ILE A 18 -19.24 10.32 -38.47
N ALA A 19 -20.18 9.57 -39.04
CA ALA A 19 -21.08 8.70 -38.27
C ALA A 19 -20.31 7.63 -37.48
N ALA A 20 -19.31 6.99 -38.09
CA ALA A 20 -18.46 6.01 -37.41
C ALA A 20 -17.64 6.65 -36.27
N CYS A 21 -17.09 7.85 -36.46
CA CYS A 21 -16.40 8.59 -35.41
C CYS A 21 -17.33 8.91 -34.24
N ILE A 22 -18.56 9.36 -34.49
CA ILE A 22 -19.54 9.65 -33.44
C ILE A 22 -19.87 8.38 -32.65
N LEU A 23 -20.16 7.27 -33.33
CA LEU A 23 -20.43 5.99 -32.66
C LEU A 23 -19.26 5.51 -31.79
N LEU A 24 -18.03 5.66 -32.28
CA LEU A 24 -16.82 5.30 -31.53
C LEU A 24 -16.66 6.18 -30.29
N THR A 25 -16.89 7.50 -30.39
CA THR A 25 -16.83 8.41 -29.23
C THR A 25 -17.87 8.07 -28.17
N VAL A 26 -19.11 7.76 -28.58
CA VAL A 26 -20.18 7.36 -27.65
C VAL A 26 -19.85 6.03 -26.96
N ALA A 27 -19.31 5.05 -27.70
CA ALA A 27 -18.91 3.78 -27.13
C ALA A 27 -17.77 3.91 -26.12
N VAL A 28 -16.78 4.76 -26.39
CA VAL A 28 -15.67 5.02 -25.45
C VAL A 28 -16.17 5.70 -24.19
N ILE A 29 -16.99 6.77 -24.32
CA ILE A 29 -17.54 7.49 -23.16
C ILE A 29 -18.44 6.56 -22.34
N GLY A 30 -19.36 5.83 -22.99
CA GLY A 30 -20.24 4.87 -22.32
C GLY A 30 -19.47 3.73 -21.65
N GLY A 31 -18.45 3.19 -22.31
CA GLY A 31 -17.58 2.15 -21.77
C GLY A 31 -16.81 2.63 -20.54
N THR A 32 -16.21 3.82 -20.61
CA THR A 32 -15.50 4.42 -19.45
C THR A 32 -16.44 4.65 -18.27
N TYR A 33 -17.63 5.20 -18.51
CA TYR A 33 -18.63 5.42 -17.46
C TYR A 33 -19.09 4.09 -16.83
N CYS A 34 -19.38 3.07 -17.64
CA CYS A 34 -19.77 1.73 -17.17
C CYS A 34 -18.67 1.05 -16.35
N ILE A 35 -17.42 1.11 -16.81
CA ILE A 35 -16.27 0.54 -16.07
C ILE A 35 -16.11 1.24 -14.72
N THR A 36 -16.17 2.58 -14.69
CA THR A 36 -16.02 3.35 -13.44
C THR A 36 -17.14 3.03 -12.43
N THR A 37 -18.39 2.86 -12.88
CA THR A 37 -19.50 2.49 -11.98
C THR A 37 -19.38 1.06 -11.45
N ILE A 38 -18.97 0.10 -12.28
CA ILE A 38 -18.74 -1.30 -11.86
C ILE A 38 -17.60 -1.39 -10.83
N LEU A 39 -16.49 -0.69 -11.07
CA LEU A 39 -15.36 -0.68 -10.12
C LEU A 39 -15.73 -0.02 -8.79
N LEU A 40 -16.57 1.03 -8.81
CA LEU A 40 -17.07 1.70 -7.60
C LEU A 40 -18.10 0.86 -6.82
N GLN A 41 -18.90 0.03 -7.51
CA GLN A 41 -19.83 -0.90 -6.85
C GLN A 41 -19.08 -2.00 -6.08
N ARG A 42 -17.97 -2.50 -6.63
CA ARG A 42 -17.13 -3.51 -5.96
C ARG A 42 -16.56 -3.02 -4.63
N THR A 43 -16.21 -1.75 -4.50
CA THR A 43 -15.70 -1.19 -3.24
C THR A 43 -16.80 -0.97 -2.19
N LYS A 44 -18.06 -0.74 -2.61
CA LYS A 44 -19.20 -0.55 -1.69
C LYS A 44 -19.78 -1.89 -1.20
N SER A 45 -19.85 -2.92 -2.04
CA SER A 45 -20.31 -4.26 -1.63
C SER A 45 -19.33 -5.01 -0.73
N ALA A 46 -18.05 -4.62 -0.70
CA ALA A 46 -17.07 -5.17 0.23
C ALA A 46 -17.23 -4.68 1.69
N HIS A 47 -18.14 -3.74 1.97
CA HIS A 47 -18.37 -3.20 3.31
C HIS A 47 -19.70 -3.54 3.97
N THR A 48 -20.69 -4.07 3.23
CA THR A 48 -22.01 -4.43 3.79
C THR A 48 -22.17 -5.93 4.09
N ALA A 49 -21.18 -6.78 3.75
CA ALA A 49 -21.28 -8.24 3.93
C ALA A 49 -20.79 -8.77 5.29
N HIS A 50 -20.49 -7.91 6.28
CA HIS A 50 -19.91 -8.35 7.57
C HIS A 50 -20.74 -8.03 8.82
N ILE A 51 -22.01 -7.61 8.67
CA ILE A 51 -22.96 -7.46 9.79
C ILE A 51 -24.16 -8.40 9.58
N ALA A 52 -23.90 -9.71 9.55
CA ALA A 52 -24.95 -10.73 9.64
C ALA A 52 -24.33 -12.08 10.05
N SER A 53 -23.92 -12.19 11.31
CA SER A 53 -23.93 -13.45 12.09
C SER A 53 -23.27 -13.21 13.44
N SER A 54 -24.09 -13.11 14.48
CA SER A 54 -23.68 -13.65 15.78
C SER A 54 -23.55 -15.17 15.63
N PRO A 55 -22.51 -15.77 16.20
CA PRO A 55 -22.76 -16.79 17.19
C PRO A 55 -22.03 -16.51 18.50
N THR A 56 -22.82 -16.77 19.53
CA THR A 56 -22.54 -16.91 20.94
C THR A 56 -21.30 -17.75 21.25
N ASN A 57 -20.53 -17.26 22.24
CA ASN A 57 -19.77 -18.01 23.25
C ASN A 57 -18.50 -18.78 22.80
N GLN A 58 -17.33 -18.29 23.24
CA GLN A 58 -16.48 -19.10 24.11
C GLN A 58 -15.65 -18.23 25.06
N LYS A 59 -16.01 -18.36 26.34
CA LYS A 59 -15.28 -18.03 27.55
C LYS A 59 -13.81 -18.48 27.47
N SER A 60 -12.87 -17.53 27.59
CA SER A 60 -11.58 -17.75 28.25
C SER A 60 -11.04 -16.42 28.75
N THR A 61 -11.13 -16.32 30.06
CA THR A 61 -10.54 -15.32 30.93
C THR A 61 -9.02 -15.23 30.72
N SER A 62 -8.50 -14.04 30.47
CA SER A 62 -7.33 -13.57 31.19
C SER A 62 -7.31 -12.05 31.15
N ASN A 63 -7.50 -11.47 32.33
CA ASN A 63 -7.25 -10.06 32.58
C ASN A 63 -5.74 -9.79 32.50
N LEU A 64 -5.42 -8.49 32.51
CA LEU A 64 -4.16 -7.86 32.95
C LEU A 64 -3.14 -7.61 31.82
N PHE A 65 -2.61 -6.40 31.61
CA PHE A 65 -2.36 -5.32 32.56
C PHE A 65 -2.16 -3.98 31.83
N THR A 66 -2.68 -2.91 32.42
CA THR A 66 -2.41 -1.50 32.10
C THR A 66 -0.95 -1.18 32.39
N ALA A 67 -0.24 -0.60 31.43
CA ALA A 67 1.09 -0.06 31.64
C ALA A 67 1.00 1.12 32.64
N SER A 68 1.47 0.91 33.86
CA SER A 68 1.93 2.00 34.73
C SER A 68 3.43 2.12 34.56
N THR A 69 3.85 3.31 34.17
CA THR A 69 5.20 3.85 34.32
C THR A 69 5.66 3.66 35.77
N GLY A 70 6.76 2.96 35.97
CA GLY A 70 7.34 2.67 37.27
C GLY A 70 8.73 2.07 37.11
N ASP A 71 9.70 2.76 37.68
CA ASP A 71 11.13 2.45 37.81
C ASP A 71 11.40 0.99 38.26
N PRO A 72 12.39 0.25 37.70
CA PRO A 72 12.62 -1.14 38.05
C PRO A 72 13.61 -1.24 39.21
N THR A 73 13.07 -1.42 40.41
CA THR A 73 13.78 -2.15 41.46
C THR A 73 12.90 -3.34 41.82
N GLU A 74 13.44 -4.54 41.65
CA GLU A 74 13.14 -5.80 42.37
C GLU A 74 13.38 -6.99 41.42
N GLU A 75 14.42 -7.75 41.74
CA GLU A 75 14.67 -9.07 41.18
C GLU A 75 13.59 -10.05 41.63
N GLY A 76 13.25 -11.02 40.77
CA GLY A 76 12.69 -12.29 41.23
C GLY A 76 11.24 -12.59 40.88
N ALA A 77 10.90 -12.61 39.59
CA ALA A 77 9.96 -13.61 39.05
C ALA A 77 10.29 -13.86 37.59
N ALA A 78 11.02 -14.95 37.33
CA ALA A 78 11.35 -15.39 35.99
C ALA A 78 10.05 -15.60 35.19
N PHE A 79 9.80 -14.71 34.23
CA PHE A 79 8.87 -14.98 33.14
C PHE A 79 9.40 -16.23 32.44
N GLU A 80 8.73 -17.37 32.66
CA GLU A 80 9.07 -18.62 32.01
C GLU A 80 8.80 -18.46 30.52
N VAL A 81 9.81 -17.96 29.80
CA VAL A 81 9.89 -18.07 28.35
C VAL A 81 9.85 -19.57 28.09
N ARG A 82 8.75 -20.06 27.50
CA ARG A 82 8.68 -21.43 26.98
C ARG A 82 10.00 -21.68 26.27
N LYS A 83 10.82 -22.61 26.78
CA LYS A 83 12.12 -22.98 26.20
C LYS A 83 11.88 -23.60 24.83
N ILE A 84 11.60 -22.76 23.84
CA ILE A 84 11.88 -23.05 22.45
C ILE A 84 13.39 -23.26 22.38
N ASN A 85 13.84 -24.17 21.54
CA ASN A 85 15.23 -24.63 21.43
C ASN A 85 16.17 -23.50 20.96
N LEU A 86 16.44 -22.51 21.82
CA LEU A 86 17.28 -21.35 21.54
C LEU A 86 18.75 -21.76 21.71
N THR A 87 19.42 -22.04 20.60
CA THR A 87 20.87 -22.23 20.56
C THR A 87 21.56 -21.03 19.90
N GLY A 88 22.81 -20.76 20.30
CA GLY A 88 23.61 -19.64 19.78
C GLY A 88 23.31 -18.30 20.45
N TYR A 89 23.44 -17.22 19.68
CA TYR A 89 23.40 -15.84 20.18
C TYR A 89 22.08 -15.45 20.90
N LYS A 90 20.95 -16.11 20.57
CA LYS A 90 19.63 -15.82 21.17
C LYS A 90 19.55 -16.21 22.64
N ALA A 91 20.27 -17.26 23.04
CA ALA A 91 20.34 -17.67 24.44
C ALA A 91 21.16 -16.69 25.29
N ARG A 92 22.17 -16.05 24.69
CA ARG A 92 23.06 -15.09 25.37
C ARG A 92 22.40 -13.73 25.57
N PHE A 93 21.46 -13.37 24.71
CA PHE A 93 20.79 -12.09 24.73
C PHE A 93 19.27 -12.22 24.49
N PRO A 94 18.52 -12.80 25.43
CA PRO A 94 17.09 -13.11 25.27
C PRO A 94 16.21 -11.87 25.04
N ASN A 95 16.65 -10.69 25.49
CA ASN A 95 15.92 -9.43 25.37
C ASN A 95 16.33 -8.57 24.16
N LEU A 96 17.34 -8.99 23.38
CA LEU A 96 17.84 -8.24 22.21
C LEU A 96 17.04 -8.54 20.94
N TYR A 97 16.19 -9.56 20.96
CA TYR A 97 15.31 -9.89 19.85
C TYR A 97 13.92 -9.34 20.13
N ALA A 98 13.33 -8.70 19.12
CA ALA A 98 11.90 -8.46 19.13
C ALA A 98 11.20 -9.80 19.36
N ARG A 99 10.28 -9.83 20.32
CA ARG A 99 9.37 -10.96 20.51
C ARG A 99 8.76 -11.30 19.15
N GLU A 100 8.66 -12.60 18.83
CA GLU A 100 7.99 -13.05 17.61
C GLU A 100 6.73 -12.23 17.39
N LYS A 101 6.54 -11.71 16.17
CA LYS A 101 5.39 -10.88 15.84
C LYS A 101 4.11 -11.68 16.09
N VAL A 102 3.53 -11.52 17.29
CA VAL A 102 2.20 -12.04 17.62
C VAL A 102 1.19 -11.05 17.04
N GLY A 103 1.05 -11.07 15.72
CA GLY A 103 0.15 -10.17 15.03
C GLY A 103 0.09 -10.56 13.58
N GLN A 104 -1.08 -11.01 13.13
CA GLN A 104 -1.34 -11.16 11.71
C GLN A 104 -0.95 -9.88 10.99
N TRP A 105 -0.36 -10.00 9.81
CA TRP A 105 -0.02 -8.86 8.98
C TRP A 105 -1.30 -8.11 8.68
N LYS A 106 -1.61 -7.09 9.48
CA LYS A 106 -2.75 -6.23 9.23
C LYS A 106 -2.47 -5.60 7.89
N ASN A 107 -3.32 -5.87 6.91
CA ASN A 107 -3.21 -5.23 5.60
C ASN A 107 -3.48 -3.75 5.86
N VAL A 108 -2.43 -2.95 6.06
CA VAL A 108 -2.53 -1.56 6.51
C VAL A 108 -2.94 -0.66 5.34
N GLY A 109 -3.99 -1.04 4.59
CA GLY A 109 -4.66 -0.26 3.52
C GLY A 109 -3.83 0.12 2.29
N ASN A 110 -2.60 0.61 2.49
CA ASN A 110 -1.76 1.27 1.53
C ASN A 110 -0.39 0.58 1.49
N LYS A 111 0.04 0.20 0.29
CA LYS A 111 1.40 -0.30 0.02
C LYS A 111 2.39 0.86 0.06
N THR A 112 2.71 1.33 1.26
CA THR A 112 3.64 2.44 1.47
C THR A 112 5.06 1.91 1.67
N VAL A 113 6.01 2.52 0.96
CA VAL A 113 7.46 2.28 1.13
C VAL A 113 8.09 3.56 1.68
N TYR A 114 8.95 3.42 2.69
CA TYR A 114 9.75 4.51 3.23
C TYR A 114 11.19 4.33 2.77
N LEU A 115 11.70 5.29 1.99
CA LEU A 115 13.09 5.30 1.55
C LEU A 115 13.96 6.00 2.60
N THR A 116 14.97 5.31 3.08
CA THR A 116 15.99 5.83 3.99
C THR A 116 17.38 5.64 3.37
N PHE A 117 18.27 6.61 3.57
CA PHE A 117 19.65 6.56 3.09
C PHE A 117 20.62 6.84 4.24
N ASP A 118 21.51 5.90 4.52
CA ASP A 118 22.51 6.00 5.60
C ASP A 118 23.85 6.54 5.06
N ASP A 119 24.73 6.96 5.96
CA ASP A 119 26.14 7.31 5.70
C ASP A 119 26.40 8.48 4.74
N GLY A 120 25.38 9.27 4.40
CA GLY A 120 25.51 10.45 3.55
C GLY A 120 26.00 11.72 4.27
N PRO A 121 26.27 12.82 3.53
CA PRO A 121 26.22 12.91 2.07
C PRO A 121 27.50 12.39 1.41
N SER A 122 27.35 11.77 0.23
CA SER A 122 28.46 11.36 -0.64
C SER A 122 28.48 12.18 -1.93
N ALA A 123 29.51 11.99 -2.75
CA ALA A 123 29.57 12.60 -4.09
C ALA A 123 28.36 12.28 -4.99
N LEU A 124 27.62 11.19 -4.69
CA LEU A 124 26.42 10.80 -5.43
C LEU A 124 25.13 11.48 -4.93
N THR A 125 25.14 12.03 -3.70
CA THR A 125 23.95 12.64 -3.07
C THR A 125 23.27 13.68 -3.97
N PRO A 126 23.97 14.60 -4.67
CA PRO A 126 23.30 15.55 -5.56
C PRO A 126 22.47 14.87 -6.67
N LYS A 127 23.03 13.85 -7.34
CA LYS A 127 22.32 13.11 -8.39
C LYS A 127 21.13 12.33 -7.83
N LEU A 128 21.28 11.77 -6.63
CA LEU A 128 20.18 11.10 -5.93
C LEU A 128 19.04 12.09 -5.62
N LEU A 129 19.36 13.30 -5.13
CA LEU A 129 18.38 14.34 -4.85
C LEU A 129 17.64 14.79 -6.12
N ASP A 130 18.33 14.88 -7.26
CA ASP A 130 17.69 15.18 -8.55
C ASP A 130 16.66 14.12 -8.94
N VAL A 131 16.97 12.84 -8.73
CA VAL A 131 16.03 11.73 -8.97
C VAL A 131 14.83 11.82 -8.04
N LEU A 132 15.05 11.99 -6.73
CA LEU A 132 13.95 12.11 -5.76
C LEU A 132 13.04 13.29 -6.10
N LYS A 133 13.62 14.43 -6.49
CA LYS A 133 12.88 15.63 -6.93
C LYS A 133 12.09 15.37 -8.20
N LYS A 134 12.68 14.72 -9.21
CA LYS A 134 12.03 14.38 -10.48
C LYS A 134 10.76 13.55 -10.29
N TYR A 135 10.77 12.64 -9.31
CA TYR A 135 9.63 11.78 -9.00
C TYR A 135 8.74 12.33 -7.88
N HIS A 136 9.02 13.53 -7.37
CA HIS A 136 8.31 14.15 -6.24
C HIS A 136 8.26 13.25 -4.98
N VAL A 137 9.33 12.50 -4.73
CA VAL A 137 9.46 11.56 -3.61
C VAL A 137 10.20 12.23 -2.45
N LYS A 138 9.69 12.05 -1.24
CA LYS A 138 10.40 12.41 0.01
C LYS A 138 11.15 11.19 0.55
N ALA A 139 12.30 11.41 1.15
CA ALA A 139 13.13 10.37 1.77
C ALA A 139 13.77 10.91 3.07
N THR A 140 14.21 10.00 3.93
CA THR A 140 14.94 10.33 5.17
C THR A 140 16.42 10.02 4.99
N PHE A 141 17.30 10.92 5.44
CA PHE A 141 18.75 10.73 5.38
C PHE A 141 19.32 10.66 6.79
N PHE A 142 20.07 9.60 7.08
CA PHE A 142 20.84 9.45 8.32
C PHE A 142 22.29 9.80 8.01
N LEU A 143 22.69 11.01 8.40
CA LEU A 143 23.96 11.60 8.01
C LEU A 143 25.10 11.17 8.95
N THR A 144 26.32 11.11 8.41
CA THR A 144 27.53 10.95 9.22
C THR A 144 28.33 12.26 9.23
N ASN A 145 28.98 12.55 10.35
CA ASN A 145 29.80 13.76 10.52
C ASN A 145 31.24 13.49 10.06
N GLN A 146 31.43 13.15 8.79
CA GLN A 146 32.77 12.96 8.22
C GLN A 146 33.36 14.31 7.79
N PRO A 147 34.62 14.63 8.16
CA PRO A 147 35.29 15.83 7.67
C PRO A 147 35.47 15.73 6.15
N GLY A 148 35.05 16.78 5.44
CA GLY A 148 35.08 16.87 3.98
C GLY A 148 36.43 17.21 3.39
#